data_AF-A0A8T5MCT9-F1
#
_entry.id   AF-A0A8T5MCT9-F1
#
_cell.length_a   1.000
_cell.length_b   1.000
_cell.length_c   1.000
_cell.angle_alpha   90.00
_cell.angle_beta   90.00
_cell.angle_gamma   90.00
#
_symmetry.space_group_name_H-M   'P 1'
#
loop_
_entity.id
_entity.type
_entity.pdbx_description
1 polymer ?
#
loop_
_entity_poly.entity_id
_entity_poly.type
_entity_poly.pdbx_seq_one_letter_code
_entity_poly.pdbx_strand_id
1 'polypeptide(L)'
;MKKPIYIGILIFLMLVLLSYFVSAGFGDWIKGITGRATSGTEVVNLTVTGASAVTVVVYNATLSDGTPTENGPLGVTFTVQLRDTDGVDDIDDTSVGANFSKTGEELRLNTTCAAIWDENSTYTQNFTCNVTMWYFDAPGAWIINAWGNDTGNGTIIYNTTTTYDYEQLQAIIVGPDTLTWDTISPGLTNQTSNNDPTLINNTGNYNITNLTVTGVNLMGLTDNSYWIDVTNFTVDIETGGANPECHVNTTDVSGRTLLNETAREIIGALLDRGNNSINDGVTGQEQLYHCIPLVPTTSTQLYSTPQSWTIALI
;
A
#
# COMPACT_ATOMS: atom_id res chain seq x y z
N MET A 1 51.60 -31.47 -78.67
CA MET A 1 50.61 -32.53 -78.37
C MET A 1 49.67 -32.14 -77.22
N LYS A 2 48.86 -31.07 -77.33
CA LYS A 2 47.85 -30.73 -76.29
C LYS A 2 46.45 -30.39 -76.82
N LYS A 3 46.28 -30.16 -78.14
CA LYS A 3 44.98 -29.83 -78.77
C LYS A 3 43.86 -30.89 -78.60
N PRO A 4 44.10 -32.22 -78.69
CA PRO A 4 43.00 -33.18 -78.55
C PRO A 4 42.50 -33.30 -77.09
N ILE A 5 43.32 -32.96 -76.10
CA ILE A 5 42.93 -32.97 -74.68
C ILE A 5 42.01 -31.79 -74.36
N TYR A 6 42.27 -30.59 -74.91
CA TYR A 6 41.40 -29.43 -74.69
C TYR A 6 40.03 -29.57 -75.35
N ILE A 7 39.94 -30.18 -76.53
CA ILE A 7 38.65 -30.44 -77.19
C ILE A 7 37.84 -31.49 -76.41
N GLY A 8 38.49 -32.53 -75.89
CA GLY A 8 37.84 -33.52 -75.03
C GLY A 8 37.31 -32.91 -73.72
N ILE A 9 38.09 -32.05 -73.07
CA ILE A 9 37.66 -31.35 -71.84
C ILE A 9 36.53 -30.37 -72.13
N LEU A 10 36.54 -29.65 -73.25
CA LEU A 10 35.49 -28.70 -73.60
C LEU A 10 34.15 -29.40 -73.92
N ILE A 11 34.19 -30.52 -74.65
CA ILE A 11 33.00 -31.33 -74.96
C ILE A 11 32.44 -31.97 -73.67
N PHE A 12 33.31 -32.45 -72.78
CA PHE A 12 32.91 -32.97 -71.47
C PHE A 12 32.28 -31.89 -70.58
N LEU A 13 32.86 -30.68 -70.52
CA LEU A 13 32.30 -29.54 -69.78
C LEU A 13 30.96 -29.09 -70.37
N MET A 14 30.81 -29.09 -71.69
CA MET A 14 29.56 -28.73 -72.35
C MET A 14 28.46 -29.78 -72.11
N LEU A 15 28.80 -31.08 -72.07
CA LEU A 15 27.89 -32.15 -71.69
C LEU A 15 27.49 -32.10 -70.21
N VAL A 16 28.43 -31.77 -69.31
CA VAL A 16 28.15 -31.57 -67.88
C VAL A 16 27.26 -30.34 -67.67
N LEU A 17 27.50 -29.23 -68.37
CA LEU A 17 26.67 -28.03 -68.31
C LEU A 17 25.26 -28.22 -68.88
N LEU A 18 25.08 -29.08 -69.89
CA LEU A 18 23.76 -29.43 -70.43
C LEU A 18 23.02 -30.45 -69.55
N SER A 19 23.72 -31.25 -68.73
CA SER A 19 23.11 -32.24 -67.84
C SER A 19 22.42 -31.63 -66.60
N TYR A 20 22.79 -30.40 -66.20
CA TYR A 20 22.13 -29.71 -65.08
C TYR A 20 20.75 -29.12 -65.44
N PHE A 21 20.34 -29.14 -66.71
CA PHE A 21 19.01 -28.68 -67.13
C PHE A 21 17.99 -29.81 -67.33
N VAL A 22 18.31 -31.04 -66.93
CA VAL A 22 17.32 -32.10 -66.77
C VAL A 22 17.07 -32.36 -65.28
N SER A 23 16.85 -31.27 -64.52
CA SER A 23 16.21 -31.38 -63.22
C SER A 23 14.78 -31.84 -63.43
N ALA A 24 14.48 -33.05 -62.96
CA ALA A 24 13.13 -33.60 -62.84
C ALA A 24 12.21 -32.81 -61.87
N GLY A 25 12.55 -31.55 -61.53
CA GLY A 25 11.73 -30.66 -60.72
C GLY A 25 11.27 -29.37 -61.41
N PHE A 26 11.93 -28.91 -62.49
CA PHE A 26 11.51 -27.67 -63.17
C PHE A 26 10.35 -27.89 -64.15
N GLY A 27 10.31 -29.08 -64.78
CA GLY A 27 9.19 -29.50 -65.61
C GLY A 27 7.91 -29.79 -64.82
N ASP A 28 8.02 -30.25 -63.57
CA ASP A 28 6.87 -30.45 -62.68
C ASP A 28 6.34 -29.13 -62.10
N TRP A 29 7.22 -28.16 -61.86
CA TRP A 29 6.79 -26.79 -61.53
C TRP A 29 6.00 -26.15 -62.68
N ILE A 30 6.38 -26.37 -63.94
CA ILE A 30 5.65 -25.87 -65.12
C ILE A 30 4.39 -26.70 -65.43
N LYS A 31 4.35 -28.00 -65.11
CA LYS A 31 3.13 -28.83 -65.24
C LYS A 31 2.04 -28.46 -64.23
N GLY A 32 2.39 -27.88 -63.08
CA GLY A 32 1.42 -27.25 -62.17
C GLY A 32 0.83 -25.94 -62.70
N ILE A 33 1.48 -25.31 -63.69
CA ILE A 33 1.05 -24.07 -64.35
C ILE A 33 0.54 -24.37 -65.78
N THR A 34 0.07 -25.58 -66.07
CA THR A 34 -0.84 -25.76 -67.21
C THR A 34 -2.22 -25.33 -66.76
N GLY A 35 -2.55 -24.05 -67.01
CA GLY A 35 -3.82 -23.39 -66.66
C GLY A 35 -5.06 -24.14 -67.14
N ARG A 36 -5.43 -25.17 -66.39
CA ARG A 36 -6.63 -26.00 -66.57
C ARG A 36 -7.42 -26.17 -65.27
N ALA A 37 -7.11 -25.40 -64.24
CA ALA A 37 -8.15 -24.99 -63.29
C ALA A 37 -8.84 -23.76 -63.90
N THR A 38 -10.00 -23.94 -64.54
CA THR A 38 -10.82 -22.82 -65.05
C THR A 38 -11.51 -22.02 -63.94
N SER A 39 -11.37 -22.46 -62.71
CA SER A 39 -11.73 -21.75 -61.49
C SER A 39 -10.96 -22.34 -60.31
N GLY A 40 -10.54 -21.47 -59.40
CA GLY A 40 -10.05 -21.82 -58.07
C GLY A 40 -10.73 -20.88 -57.09
N THR A 41 -11.13 -21.39 -55.94
CA THR A 41 -11.78 -20.56 -54.90
C THR A 41 -10.69 -19.95 -54.05
N GLU A 42 -10.52 -18.63 -54.11
CA GLU A 42 -9.70 -17.91 -53.14
C GLU A 42 -10.57 -17.53 -51.95
N VAL A 43 -10.16 -17.95 -50.76
CA VAL A 43 -10.80 -17.52 -49.51
C VAL A 43 -10.07 -16.28 -49.04
N VAL A 44 -10.68 -15.11 -49.22
CA VAL A 44 -10.20 -13.86 -48.65
C VAL A 44 -10.84 -13.68 -47.28
N ASN A 45 -10.02 -13.77 -46.24
CA ASN A 45 -10.44 -13.43 -44.87
C ASN A 45 -10.03 -11.99 -44.59
N LEU A 46 -11.03 -11.11 -44.42
CA LEU A 46 -10.86 -9.73 -43.97
C LEU A 46 -11.51 -9.61 -42.60
N THR A 47 -10.75 -9.22 -41.59
CA THR A 47 -11.29 -8.83 -40.28
C THR A 47 -11.32 -7.31 -40.22
N VAL A 48 -12.50 -6.75 -39.96
CA VAL A 48 -12.70 -5.34 -39.63
C VAL A 48 -13.00 -5.28 -38.14
N THR A 49 -12.20 -4.57 -37.36
CA THR A 49 -12.44 -4.33 -35.94
C THR A 49 -13.46 -3.20 -35.75
N GLY A 50 -14.06 -3.11 -34.55
CA GLY A 50 -14.91 -1.97 -34.18
C GLY A 50 -14.16 -0.65 -34.29
N ALA A 51 -14.91 0.44 -34.38
CA ALA A 51 -14.38 1.80 -34.46
C ALA A 51 -14.88 2.69 -33.32
N SER A 52 -15.86 2.21 -32.56
CA SER A 52 -16.48 2.90 -31.45
C SER A 52 -15.58 2.85 -30.22
N ALA A 53 -15.53 3.93 -29.43
CA ALA A 53 -14.81 3.89 -28.15
C ALA A 53 -15.70 3.28 -27.06
N VAL A 54 -15.08 2.58 -26.10
CA VAL A 54 -15.78 2.07 -24.93
C VAL A 54 -16.34 3.18 -24.03
N THR A 55 -17.41 2.89 -23.31
CA THR A 55 -17.86 3.68 -22.16
C THR A 55 -17.52 2.96 -20.87
N VAL A 56 -16.88 3.66 -19.93
CA VAL A 56 -16.53 3.12 -18.61
C VAL A 56 -17.58 3.52 -17.58
N VAL A 57 -18.10 2.55 -16.84
CA VAL A 57 -19.07 2.77 -15.75
C VAL A 57 -18.58 2.04 -14.49
N VAL A 58 -18.47 2.76 -13.37
CA VAL A 58 -18.19 2.17 -12.06
C VAL A 58 -19.51 1.82 -11.39
N TYR A 59 -19.72 0.56 -11.03
CA TYR A 59 -20.97 0.11 -10.42
C TYR A 59 -20.94 0.28 -8.90
N ASN A 60 -21.72 1.22 -8.38
CA ASN A 60 -21.69 1.61 -6.97
C ASN A 60 -22.42 0.63 -6.02
N ALA A 61 -23.23 -0.29 -6.52
CA ALA A 61 -24.04 -1.14 -5.64
C ALA A 61 -23.21 -2.14 -4.81
N THR A 62 -21.97 -2.40 -5.20
CA THR A 62 -21.02 -3.26 -4.46
C THR A 62 -20.02 -2.46 -3.64
N LEU A 63 -19.98 -1.14 -3.81
CA LEU A 63 -19.13 -0.23 -3.05
C LEU A 63 -19.86 0.14 -1.76
N SER A 64 -19.54 -0.56 -0.67
CA SER A 64 -19.86 -0.09 0.68
C SER A 64 -18.71 0.77 1.18
N ASP A 65 -19.02 1.76 2.01
CA ASP A 65 -18.01 2.48 2.79
C ASP A 65 -17.15 1.47 3.56
N GLY A 66 -15.87 1.80 3.78
CA GLY A 66 -14.96 0.90 4.48
C GLY A 66 -14.25 1.55 5.64
N THR A 67 -14.32 0.87 6.78
CA THR A 67 -13.49 1.16 7.95
C THR A 67 -12.08 0.61 7.72
N PRO A 68 -11.03 1.39 7.99
CA PRO A 68 -9.66 0.88 8.06
C PRO A 68 -9.56 -0.37 8.95
N THR A 69 -8.69 -1.30 8.59
CA THR A 69 -8.25 -2.35 9.52
C THR A 69 -7.10 -1.81 10.32
N GLU A 70 -7.16 -1.94 11.65
CA GLU A 70 -6.07 -1.49 12.53
C GLU A 70 -4.73 -2.07 12.07
N ASN A 71 -3.75 -1.19 11.81
CA ASN A 71 -2.39 -1.54 11.36
C ASN A 71 -2.35 -2.44 10.11
N GLY A 72 -3.40 -2.42 9.28
CA GLY A 72 -3.57 -3.34 8.16
C GLY A 72 -4.05 -2.65 6.88
N PRO A 73 -3.81 -3.28 5.72
CA PRO A 73 -4.43 -2.85 4.47
C PRO A 73 -5.90 -3.26 4.41
N LEU A 74 -6.72 -2.46 3.71
CA LEU A 74 -8.08 -2.80 3.30
C LEU A 74 -8.15 -2.93 1.78
N GLY A 75 -8.53 -4.10 1.27
CA GLY A 75 -8.80 -4.29 -0.15
C GLY A 75 -10.22 -3.89 -0.50
N VAL A 76 -10.38 -2.85 -1.32
CA VAL A 76 -11.69 -2.37 -1.78
C VAL A 76 -11.99 -2.98 -3.14
N THR A 77 -12.92 -3.95 -3.15
CA THR A 77 -13.32 -4.67 -4.36
C THR A 77 -14.61 -4.07 -4.94
N PHE A 78 -14.61 -3.77 -6.23
CA PHE A 78 -15.77 -3.22 -6.94
C PHE A 78 -15.80 -3.66 -8.40
N THR A 79 -16.92 -3.39 -9.06
CA THR A 79 -17.13 -3.79 -10.46
C THR A 79 -17.03 -2.57 -11.38
N VAL A 80 -16.21 -2.71 -12.42
CA VAL A 80 -16.13 -1.78 -13.55
C VAL A 80 -16.77 -2.45 -14.76
N GLN A 81 -17.60 -1.70 -15.46
CA GLN A 81 -18.29 -2.15 -16.66
C GLN A 81 -17.79 -1.36 -17.85
N LEU A 82 -17.30 -2.06 -18.87
CA LEU A 82 -17.02 -1.50 -20.19
C LEU A 82 -18.17 -1.81 -21.13
N ARG A 83 -18.69 -0.78 -21.79
CA ARG A 83 -19.72 -0.91 -22.82
C ARG A 83 -19.18 -0.51 -24.17
N ASP A 84 -19.41 -1.35 -25.15
CA ASP A 84 -19.01 -1.12 -26.54
C ASP A 84 -20.20 -1.36 -27.46
N THR A 85 -20.45 -0.45 -28.39
CA THR A 85 -21.56 -0.56 -29.35
C THR A 85 -21.26 -1.53 -30.49
N ASP A 86 -20.00 -1.85 -30.75
CA ASP A 86 -19.56 -2.76 -31.82
C ASP A 86 -19.44 -4.22 -31.33
N GLY A 87 -19.39 -4.44 -30.02
CA GLY A 87 -19.30 -5.75 -29.38
C GLY A 87 -18.18 -5.79 -28.35
N VAL A 88 -18.08 -6.83 -27.52
CA VAL A 88 -17.01 -6.93 -26.50
C VAL A 88 -15.71 -7.54 -27.02
N ASP A 89 -15.71 -8.08 -28.25
CA ASP A 89 -14.62 -8.91 -28.77
C ASP A 89 -13.30 -8.15 -28.96
N ASP A 90 -13.35 -6.83 -29.10
CA ASP A 90 -12.20 -5.93 -29.28
C ASP A 90 -11.82 -5.15 -28.01
N ILE A 91 -12.53 -5.33 -26.89
CA ILE A 91 -12.12 -4.80 -25.59
C ILE A 91 -10.76 -5.40 -25.17
N ASP A 92 -9.81 -4.53 -24.82
CA ASP A 92 -8.53 -4.97 -24.27
C ASP A 92 -8.66 -5.21 -22.76
N ASP A 93 -8.91 -6.47 -22.38
CA ASP A 93 -9.03 -6.88 -20.98
C ASP A 93 -7.79 -6.52 -20.13
N THR A 94 -6.61 -6.39 -20.74
CA THR A 94 -5.37 -6.06 -20.03
C THR A 94 -5.19 -4.57 -19.79
N SER A 95 -6.01 -3.74 -20.44
CA SER A 95 -5.98 -2.29 -20.30
C SER A 95 -6.80 -1.78 -19.11
N VAL A 96 -7.67 -2.62 -18.53
CA VAL A 96 -8.64 -2.20 -17.51
C VAL A 96 -7.98 -2.05 -16.16
N GLY A 97 -8.11 -0.87 -15.59
CA GLY A 97 -7.56 -0.56 -14.28
C GLY A 97 -8.39 0.49 -13.56
N ALA A 98 -8.06 0.67 -12.28
CA ALA A 98 -8.66 1.70 -11.46
C ALA A 98 -7.68 2.27 -10.44
N ASN A 99 -7.94 3.51 -10.00
CA ASN A 99 -7.22 4.11 -8.89
C ASN A 99 -8.16 4.91 -8.00
N PHE A 100 -7.77 5.07 -6.74
CA PHE A 100 -8.38 6.00 -5.81
C PHE A 100 -7.44 7.20 -5.63
N SER A 101 -8.02 8.40 -5.72
CA SER A 101 -7.28 9.64 -5.57
C SER A 101 -7.96 10.60 -4.59
N LYS A 102 -7.14 11.29 -3.80
CA LYS A 102 -7.56 12.35 -2.88
C LYS A 102 -6.47 13.40 -2.80
N THR A 103 -6.85 14.68 -2.79
CA THR A 103 -5.89 15.78 -2.69
C THR A 103 -5.04 15.65 -1.42
N GLY A 104 -3.72 15.66 -1.59
CA GLY A 104 -2.76 15.56 -0.48
C GLY A 104 -2.36 14.12 -0.12
N GLU A 105 -2.95 13.12 -0.76
CA GLU A 105 -2.64 11.71 -0.51
C GLU A 105 -1.93 11.05 -1.71
N GLU A 106 -1.30 9.90 -1.46
CA GLU A 106 -0.71 9.08 -2.50
C GLU A 106 -1.79 8.41 -3.37
N LEU A 107 -1.52 8.26 -4.66
CA LEU A 107 -2.41 7.54 -5.58
C LEU A 107 -2.45 6.05 -5.23
N ARG A 108 -3.64 5.51 -4.93
CA ARG A 108 -3.83 4.06 -4.73
C ARG A 108 -4.23 3.43 -6.05
N LEU A 109 -3.32 2.65 -6.64
CA LEU A 109 -3.42 2.19 -8.03
C LEU A 109 -3.57 0.67 -8.11
N ASN A 110 -4.52 0.21 -8.93
CA ASN A 110 -4.54 -1.15 -9.46
C ASN A 110 -4.60 -1.08 -11.00
N THR A 111 -3.53 -1.52 -11.67
CA THR A 111 -3.43 -1.51 -13.14
C THR A 111 -4.08 -2.72 -13.81
N THR A 112 -4.61 -3.67 -13.04
CA THR A 112 -5.17 -4.92 -13.55
C THR A 112 -6.50 -5.25 -12.86
N CYS A 113 -7.59 -5.11 -13.60
CA CYS A 113 -8.89 -5.64 -13.19
C CYS A 113 -9.16 -6.98 -13.89
N ALA A 114 -9.77 -7.93 -13.19
CA ALA A 114 -10.01 -9.27 -13.75
C ALA A 114 -11.40 -9.33 -14.41
N ALA A 115 -11.46 -9.81 -15.66
CA ALA A 115 -12.70 -10.01 -16.39
C ALA A 115 -13.63 -11.03 -15.69
N ILE A 116 -14.93 -10.76 -15.71
CA ILE A 116 -16.00 -11.61 -15.16
C ILE A 116 -16.76 -12.21 -16.34
N TRP A 117 -16.43 -13.46 -16.70
CA TRP A 117 -16.91 -14.06 -17.95
C TRP A 117 -18.41 -14.42 -17.98
N ASP A 118 -19.00 -14.73 -16.82
CA ASP A 118 -20.37 -15.24 -16.72
C ASP A 118 -21.45 -14.14 -16.58
N GLU A 119 -21.05 -12.86 -16.57
CA GLU A 119 -21.95 -11.72 -16.39
C GLU A 119 -22.00 -10.77 -17.61
N ASN A 120 -21.44 -11.21 -18.72
CA ASN A 120 -21.30 -10.40 -19.92
C ASN A 120 -22.57 -10.37 -20.77
N SER A 121 -22.66 -9.34 -21.61
CA SER A 121 -23.63 -9.27 -22.71
C SER A 121 -22.88 -9.04 -24.03
N THR A 122 -23.59 -9.06 -25.16
CA THR A 122 -23.02 -8.75 -26.47
C THR A 122 -22.24 -7.42 -26.51
N TYR A 123 -22.65 -6.44 -25.70
CA TYR A 123 -22.13 -5.06 -25.72
C TYR A 123 -21.48 -4.64 -24.40
N THR A 124 -21.31 -5.58 -23.46
CA THR A 124 -20.88 -5.25 -22.09
C THR A 124 -19.97 -6.32 -21.52
N GLN A 125 -18.78 -5.91 -21.09
CA GLN A 125 -17.82 -6.73 -20.35
C GLN A 125 -17.68 -6.18 -18.92
N ASN A 126 -17.84 -7.04 -17.93
CA ASN A 126 -17.64 -6.67 -16.52
C ASN A 126 -16.24 -7.07 -16.03
N PHE A 127 -15.67 -6.26 -15.14
CA PHE A 127 -14.37 -6.46 -14.53
C PHE A 127 -14.46 -6.26 -13.02
N THR A 128 -13.76 -7.08 -12.25
CA THR A 128 -13.56 -6.84 -10.82
C THR A 128 -12.21 -6.17 -10.59
N CYS A 129 -12.23 -5.04 -9.92
CA CYS A 129 -11.04 -4.28 -9.52
C CYS A 129 -10.89 -4.36 -8.00
N ASN A 130 -9.65 -4.46 -7.51
CA ASN A 130 -9.36 -4.43 -6.07
C ASN A 130 -8.28 -3.38 -5.78
N VAL A 131 -8.66 -2.23 -5.23
CA VAL A 131 -7.71 -1.16 -4.87
C VAL A 131 -7.42 -1.26 -3.37
N THR A 132 -6.14 -1.32 -3.00
CA THR A 132 -5.73 -1.38 -1.59
C THR A 132 -5.63 0.01 -0.99
N MET A 133 -6.34 0.22 0.11
CA MET A 133 -6.23 1.36 1.02
C MET A 133 -5.39 0.97 2.24
N TRP A 134 -4.59 1.89 2.76
CA TRP A 134 -3.80 1.67 3.97
C TRP A 134 -4.46 2.31 5.18
N TYR A 135 -4.24 1.74 6.37
CA TYR A 135 -4.81 2.25 7.61
C TYR A 135 -4.46 3.71 7.94
N PHE A 136 -3.45 4.29 7.29
CA PHE A 136 -3.03 5.69 7.45
C PHE A 136 -3.49 6.62 6.30
N ASP A 137 -4.26 6.11 5.32
CA ASP A 137 -4.87 6.93 4.28
C ASP A 137 -5.96 7.83 4.85
N ALA A 138 -5.98 9.11 4.45
CA ALA A 138 -6.92 10.07 5.03
C ALA A 138 -8.40 9.67 4.90
N PRO A 139 -9.22 9.93 5.94
CA PRO A 139 -10.64 9.64 5.90
C PRO A 139 -11.43 10.56 4.95
N GLY A 140 -12.65 10.15 4.63
CA GLY A 140 -13.62 10.85 3.77
C GLY A 140 -13.54 10.41 2.30
N ALA A 141 -14.21 11.15 1.42
CA ALA A 141 -14.36 10.77 0.02
C ALA A 141 -13.02 10.71 -0.76
N TRP A 142 -12.84 9.61 -1.48
CA TRP A 142 -11.80 9.34 -2.49
C TRP A 142 -12.45 9.22 -3.87
N ILE A 143 -11.87 9.86 -4.88
CA ILE A 143 -12.36 9.77 -6.27
C ILE A 143 -11.89 8.44 -6.86
N ILE A 144 -12.83 7.64 -7.35
CA ILE A 144 -12.55 6.44 -8.12
C ILE A 144 -12.36 6.85 -9.57
N ASN A 145 -11.16 6.63 -10.11
CA ASN A 145 -10.88 6.76 -11.53
C ASN A 145 -10.71 5.37 -12.14
N ALA A 146 -11.69 4.93 -12.94
CA ALA A 146 -11.62 3.68 -13.68
C ALA A 146 -11.37 3.96 -15.16
N TRP A 147 -10.62 3.09 -15.84
CA TRP A 147 -10.36 3.21 -17.26
C TRP A 147 -10.32 1.86 -17.97
N GLY A 148 -10.41 1.93 -19.30
CA GLY A 148 -10.25 0.80 -20.20
C GLY A 148 -10.10 1.28 -21.63
N ASN A 149 -9.72 0.36 -22.52
CA ASN A 149 -9.50 0.59 -23.93
C ASN A 149 -10.21 -0.49 -24.77
N ASP A 150 -10.63 -0.08 -25.95
CA ASP A 150 -10.96 -1.00 -27.04
C ASP A 150 -9.83 -0.97 -28.09
N THR A 151 -9.38 -2.14 -28.52
CA THR A 151 -8.33 -2.31 -29.52
C THR A 151 -8.72 -1.82 -30.92
N GLY A 152 -10.02 -1.75 -31.22
CA GLY A 152 -10.57 -1.23 -32.47
C GLY A 152 -10.29 0.27 -32.63
N ASN A 153 -10.66 1.07 -31.62
CA ASN A 153 -10.42 2.51 -31.62
C ASN A 153 -9.05 2.94 -31.04
N GLY A 154 -8.50 2.16 -30.10
CA GLY A 154 -7.22 2.41 -29.43
C GLY A 154 -7.21 3.56 -28.40
N THR A 155 -8.38 4.13 -28.08
CA THR A 155 -8.50 5.24 -27.12
C THR A 155 -8.82 4.74 -25.72
N ILE A 156 -7.98 5.12 -24.75
CA ILE A 156 -8.26 4.91 -23.32
C ILE A 156 -9.32 5.91 -22.86
N ILE A 157 -10.40 5.41 -22.27
CA ILE A 157 -11.47 6.21 -21.71
C ILE A 157 -11.42 6.13 -20.18
N TYR A 158 -11.71 7.25 -19.51
CA TYR A 158 -11.70 7.38 -18.05
C TYR A 158 -13.08 7.74 -17.51
N ASN A 159 -13.42 7.23 -16.32
CA ASN A 159 -14.59 7.64 -15.55
C ASN A 159 -14.15 8.03 -14.13
N THR A 160 -14.48 9.26 -13.73
CA THR A 160 -14.17 9.84 -12.42
C THR A 160 -15.43 10.31 -11.67
N THR A 161 -16.60 9.78 -12.01
CA THR A 161 -17.89 10.28 -11.47
C THR A 161 -18.28 9.65 -10.14
N THR A 162 -17.55 8.63 -9.68
CA THR A 162 -17.88 7.85 -8.49
C THR A 162 -16.85 8.11 -7.39
N THR A 163 -17.31 8.12 -6.14
CA THR A 163 -16.48 8.28 -4.95
C THR A 163 -16.63 7.09 -4.01
N TYR A 164 -15.59 6.82 -3.25
CA TYR A 164 -15.58 5.86 -2.15
C TYR A 164 -15.33 6.60 -0.84
N ASP A 165 -16.16 6.39 0.18
CA ASP A 165 -15.92 6.99 1.51
C ASP A 165 -15.06 6.05 2.35
N TYR A 166 -13.90 6.54 2.77
CA TYR A 166 -13.01 5.81 3.66
C TYR A 166 -13.21 6.31 5.09
N GLU A 167 -13.73 5.47 5.97
CA GLU A 167 -14.13 5.93 7.29
C GLU A 167 -12.91 6.26 8.16
N GLN A 168 -13.16 7.00 9.23
CA GLN A 168 -12.14 7.31 10.22
C GLN A 168 -12.04 6.19 11.27
N LEU A 169 -10.82 5.76 11.59
CA LEU A 169 -10.49 4.89 12.71
C LEU A 169 -9.53 5.62 13.65
N GLN A 170 -9.90 5.72 14.93
CA GLN A 170 -9.00 6.13 16.01
C GLN A 170 -8.52 4.89 16.73
N ALA A 171 -7.23 4.57 16.60
CA ALA A 171 -6.62 3.41 17.24
C ALA A 171 -5.14 3.68 17.52
N ILE A 172 -4.65 3.16 18.63
CA ILE A 172 -3.23 3.21 18.99
C ILE A 172 -2.78 1.88 19.58
N ILE A 173 -1.50 1.57 19.36
CA ILE A 173 -0.78 0.53 20.09
C ILE A 173 0.35 1.20 20.85
N VAL A 174 0.48 0.87 22.14
CA VAL A 174 1.49 1.43 23.04
C VAL A 174 2.47 0.32 23.42
N GLY A 175 3.76 0.63 23.44
CA GLY A 175 4.77 -0.26 23.99
C GLY A 175 5.97 0.51 24.53
N PRO A 176 6.77 -0.04 25.47
CA PRO A 176 6.60 -1.36 26.08
C PRO A 176 5.45 -1.41 27.11
N ASP A 177 4.98 -2.62 27.44
CA ASP A 177 3.87 -2.85 28.40
C ASP A 177 4.25 -2.58 29.87
N THR A 178 5.53 -2.43 30.15
CA THR A 178 6.08 -2.19 31.48
C THR A 178 7.10 -1.07 31.39
N LEU A 179 7.12 -0.16 32.35
CA LEU A 179 8.21 0.80 32.54
C LEU A 179 9.11 0.32 33.67
N THR A 180 10.41 0.47 33.51
CA THR A 180 11.39 0.08 34.52
C THR A 180 12.40 1.18 34.80
N TRP A 181 12.96 1.14 36.00
CA TRP A 181 14.13 1.90 36.39
C TRP A 181 15.15 0.91 36.90
N ASP A 182 16.44 1.15 36.62
CA ASP A 182 17.53 0.38 37.23
C ASP A 182 17.54 0.58 38.76
N THR A 183 18.55 0.06 39.45
CA THR A 183 18.62 0.21 40.91
C THR A 183 18.73 1.68 41.31
N ILE A 184 17.59 2.28 41.68
CA ILE A 184 17.49 3.65 42.18
C ILE A 184 17.61 3.68 43.71
N SER A 185 18.33 4.67 44.23
CA SER A 185 18.47 4.94 45.66
C SER A 185 17.75 6.23 46.04
N PRO A 186 17.19 6.34 47.25
CA PRO A 186 16.65 7.59 47.75
C PRO A 186 17.62 8.77 47.60
N GLY A 187 17.10 9.91 47.15
CA GLY A 187 17.87 11.15 46.96
C GLY A 187 18.62 11.27 45.64
N LEU A 188 18.61 10.23 44.78
CA LEU A 188 19.03 10.41 43.40
C LEU A 188 18.10 11.37 42.67
N THR A 189 18.64 12.10 41.70
CA THR A 189 17.90 13.09 40.90
C THR A 189 17.91 12.71 39.44
N ASN A 190 16.92 13.16 38.68
CA ASN A 190 16.83 13.05 37.24
C ASN A 190 17.02 11.61 36.74
N GLN A 191 16.26 10.67 37.32
CA GLN A 191 16.31 9.25 36.97
C GLN A 191 15.30 8.94 35.86
N THR A 192 15.77 8.93 34.61
CA THR A 192 15.00 8.48 33.44
C THR A 192 14.78 6.97 33.49
N SER A 193 13.66 6.49 32.95
CA SER A 193 13.38 5.06 32.81
C SER A 193 14.41 4.39 31.89
N ASN A 194 14.73 3.13 32.16
CA ASN A 194 15.78 2.38 31.46
C ASN A 194 15.27 1.67 30.19
N ASN A 195 13.95 1.59 30.00
CA ASN A 195 13.32 1.01 28.83
C ASN A 195 12.43 2.02 28.10
N ASP A 196 12.88 3.27 28.11
CA ASP A 196 12.34 4.36 27.32
C ASP A 196 12.92 4.38 25.89
N PRO A 197 12.19 4.92 24.91
CA PRO A 197 10.86 5.56 25.02
C PRO A 197 9.70 4.57 25.21
N THR A 198 8.58 5.06 25.76
CA THR A 198 7.26 4.49 25.43
C THR A 198 6.88 4.95 24.03
N LEU A 199 6.94 4.02 23.08
CA LEU A 199 6.53 4.21 21.71
C LEU A 199 5.01 4.03 21.58
N ILE A 200 4.35 5.04 21.04
CA ILE A 200 2.93 5.04 20.72
C ILE A 200 2.81 5.03 19.20
N ASN A 201 2.26 3.95 18.65
CA ASN A 201 1.98 3.83 17.23
C ASN A 201 0.53 4.23 16.95
N ASN A 202 0.31 5.15 16.02
CA ASN A 202 -0.99 5.36 15.41
C ASN A 202 -1.28 4.16 14.52
N THR A 203 -2.36 3.45 14.80
CA THR A 203 -2.77 2.27 14.03
C THR A 203 -4.07 2.51 13.26
N GLY A 204 -4.57 3.75 13.27
CA GLY A 204 -5.67 4.23 12.43
C GLY A 204 -5.27 5.40 11.51
N ASN A 205 -6.27 6.08 10.95
CA ASN A 205 -6.09 7.19 10.00
C ASN A 205 -6.50 8.56 10.57
N TYR A 206 -6.60 8.67 11.89
CA TYR A 206 -6.90 9.93 12.55
C TYR A 206 -5.63 10.61 13.06
N ASN A 207 -5.48 11.90 12.79
CA ASN A 207 -4.41 12.68 13.39
C ASN A 207 -4.79 12.97 14.85
N ILE A 208 -4.05 12.40 15.79
CA ILE A 208 -4.27 12.54 17.21
C ILE A 208 -3.46 13.75 17.69
N THR A 209 -4.16 14.79 18.14
CA THR A 209 -3.53 16.01 18.66
C THR A 209 -3.46 16.06 20.18
N ASN A 210 -4.20 15.18 20.86
CA ASN A 210 -4.34 15.18 22.31
C ASN A 210 -4.06 13.78 22.86
N LEU A 211 -2.86 13.61 23.41
CA LEU A 211 -2.49 12.40 24.15
C LEU A 211 -2.50 12.69 25.64
N THR A 212 -3.14 11.81 26.41
CA THR A 212 -3.15 11.91 27.87
C THR A 212 -2.53 10.69 28.53
N VAL A 213 -1.86 10.93 29.66
CA VAL A 213 -1.33 9.90 30.54
C VAL A 213 -2.05 9.99 31.88
N THR A 214 -2.57 8.85 32.34
CA THR A 214 -3.12 8.68 33.69
C THR A 214 -2.19 7.78 34.49
N GLY A 215 -1.45 8.38 35.41
CA GLY A 215 -0.59 7.67 36.34
C GLY A 215 -1.33 7.28 37.62
N VAL A 216 -0.91 6.19 38.24
CA VAL A 216 -1.29 5.80 39.60
C VAL A 216 -0.05 5.60 40.47
N ASN A 217 -0.20 5.84 41.76
CA ASN A 217 0.86 5.64 42.75
C ASN A 217 1.42 4.22 42.72
N LEU A 218 2.73 4.10 42.97
CA LEU A 218 3.37 2.80 43.10
C LEU A 218 3.33 2.38 44.57
N MET A 219 2.84 1.17 44.84
CA MET A 219 2.72 0.60 46.18
C MET A 219 3.90 -0.34 46.45
N GLY A 220 4.42 -0.32 47.68
CA GLY A 220 5.41 -1.29 48.12
C GLY A 220 4.85 -2.72 48.06
N LEU A 221 5.63 -3.67 47.54
CA LEU A 221 5.20 -5.08 47.43
C LEU A 221 5.36 -5.89 48.71
N THR A 222 6.22 -5.43 49.63
CA THR A 222 6.45 -6.11 50.93
C THR A 222 5.64 -5.45 52.04
N ASP A 223 5.62 -4.13 52.09
CA ASP A 223 4.81 -3.34 53.01
C ASP A 223 4.05 -2.25 52.23
N ASN A 224 2.78 -2.54 51.97
CA ASN A 224 1.87 -1.67 51.22
C ASN A 224 1.50 -0.38 51.98
N SER A 225 1.97 -0.16 53.21
CA SER A 225 1.84 1.15 53.87
C SER A 225 2.78 2.21 53.28
N TYR A 226 3.84 1.77 52.58
CA TYR A 226 4.72 2.64 51.81
C TYR A 226 4.31 2.71 50.35
N TRP A 227 4.41 3.90 49.78
CA TRP A 227 4.14 4.16 48.37
C TRP A 227 5.08 5.24 47.83
N ILE A 228 5.20 5.30 46.51
CA ILE A 228 5.86 6.38 45.78
C ILE A 228 4.77 7.15 45.06
N ASP A 229 4.69 8.45 45.36
CA ASP A 229 3.72 9.34 44.76
C ASP A 229 4.01 9.53 43.27
N VAL A 230 2.99 9.31 42.43
CA VAL A 230 3.10 9.49 40.99
C VAL A 230 3.36 10.96 40.62
N THR A 231 3.09 11.90 41.52
CA THR A 231 3.48 13.30 41.36
C THR A 231 5.00 13.53 41.39
N ASN A 232 5.79 12.52 41.78
CA ASN A 232 7.24 12.52 41.59
C ASN A 232 7.67 12.01 40.21
N PHE A 233 6.73 11.76 39.31
CA PHE A 233 7.01 11.34 37.94
C PHE A 233 6.62 12.43 36.95
N THR A 234 7.45 12.57 35.94
CA THR A 234 7.26 13.45 34.80
C THR A 234 7.25 12.64 33.52
N VAL A 235 6.49 13.10 32.55
CA VAL A 235 6.44 12.55 31.18
C VAL A 235 6.66 13.68 30.20
N ASP A 236 7.50 13.46 29.20
CA ASP A 236 7.82 14.43 28.14
C ASP A 236 7.97 13.73 26.78
N ILE A 237 7.93 14.51 25.70
CA ILE A 237 8.22 14.06 24.33
C ILE A 237 9.69 14.29 23.94
N GLU A 238 10.47 14.95 24.80
CA GLU A 238 11.89 15.17 24.61
C GLU A 238 12.74 14.37 25.60
N THR A 239 13.90 13.88 25.16
CA THR A 239 14.95 13.30 26.02
C THR A 239 16.35 13.75 25.57
N GLY A 240 17.37 13.52 26.40
CA GLY A 240 18.77 13.74 26.04
C GLY A 240 19.68 14.00 27.23
N GLY A 241 20.91 14.44 26.98
CA GLY A 241 21.93 14.59 28.03
C GLY A 241 21.64 15.63 29.13
N ALA A 242 20.63 16.48 28.94
CA ALA A 242 20.14 17.41 29.98
C ALA A 242 18.93 16.86 30.75
N ASN A 243 18.48 15.65 30.41
CA ASN A 243 17.26 15.00 30.88
C ASN A 243 16.05 15.97 30.88
N PRO A 244 15.69 16.59 29.73
CA PRO A 244 14.55 17.50 29.66
C PRO A 244 13.26 16.88 30.25
N GLU A 245 13.08 15.57 30.09
CA GLU A 245 11.96 14.80 30.66
C GLU A 245 11.88 14.85 32.19
N CYS A 246 12.97 15.18 32.88
CA CYS A 246 13.04 15.32 34.33
C CYS A 246 12.80 16.74 34.82
N HIS A 247 12.84 17.72 33.93
CA HIS A 247 12.84 19.15 34.28
C HIS A 247 11.55 19.84 33.85
N VAL A 248 10.43 19.11 33.88
CA VAL A 248 9.13 19.63 33.46
C VAL A 248 8.66 20.74 34.41
N ASN A 249 8.65 21.96 33.90
CA ASN A 249 8.20 23.17 34.57
C ASN A 249 6.75 23.47 34.19
N THR A 250 6.07 24.30 34.98
CA THR A 250 4.71 24.76 34.66
C THR A 250 4.61 25.60 33.38
N THR A 251 5.75 26.08 32.87
CA THR A 251 5.89 26.88 31.64
C THR A 251 6.44 26.09 30.47
N ASP A 252 6.80 24.82 30.65
CA ASP A 252 7.40 24.05 29.58
C ASP A 252 6.39 23.78 28.46
N VAL A 253 6.93 23.88 27.25
CA VAL A 253 6.20 23.72 25.99
C VAL A 253 5.90 22.26 25.70
N SER A 254 6.61 21.35 26.37
CA SER A 254 6.41 19.91 26.34
C SER A 254 6.33 19.33 27.75
N GLY A 255 5.65 18.20 27.87
CA GLY A 255 5.66 17.39 29.10
C GLY A 255 4.77 17.85 30.27
N ARG A 256 4.57 16.92 31.21
CA ARG A 256 3.78 17.11 32.45
C ARG A 256 4.28 16.29 33.61
N THR A 257 4.20 16.87 34.82
CA THR A 257 4.12 16.09 36.06
C THR A 257 2.78 15.34 36.10
N LEU A 258 2.84 14.06 36.45
CA LEU A 258 1.66 13.21 36.60
C LEU A 258 0.92 13.52 37.90
N LEU A 259 -0.35 13.09 37.96
CA LEU A 259 -1.18 13.22 39.15
C LEU A 259 -1.99 11.93 39.31
N ASN A 260 -2.08 11.44 40.55
CA ASN A 260 -2.72 10.16 40.85
C ASN A 260 -4.15 10.12 40.33
N GLU A 261 -4.45 9.11 39.52
CA GLU A 261 -5.78 8.83 38.95
C GLU A 261 -6.37 10.02 38.15
N THR A 262 -5.51 10.91 37.64
CA THR A 262 -5.94 12.06 36.85
C THR A 262 -5.26 12.04 35.49
N ALA A 263 -6.07 12.07 34.42
CA ALA A 263 -5.55 12.21 33.06
C ALA A 263 -4.87 13.57 32.88
N ARG A 264 -3.63 13.54 32.38
CA ARG A 264 -2.80 14.72 32.11
C ARG A 264 -2.45 14.73 30.63
N GLU A 265 -2.85 15.79 29.94
CA GLU A 265 -2.46 16.03 28.56
C GLU A 265 -0.97 16.32 28.45
N ILE A 266 -0.28 15.54 27.62
CA ILE A 266 1.13 15.76 27.30
C ILE A 266 1.18 16.83 26.20
N ILE A 267 1.48 18.07 26.59
CA ILE A 267 1.52 19.18 25.63
C ILE A 267 2.61 18.91 24.59
N GLY A 268 2.29 19.22 23.34
CA GLY A 268 3.21 19.09 22.21
C GLY A 268 3.27 17.68 21.62
N ALA A 269 2.66 16.68 22.28
CA ALA A 269 2.58 15.34 21.72
C ALA A 269 1.67 15.34 20.49
N LEU A 270 2.21 14.93 19.35
CA LEU A 270 1.54 14.92 18.05
C LEU A 270 1.67 13.54 17.44
N LEU A 271 0.56 12.82 17.36
CA LEU A 271 0.50 11.50 16.79
C LEU A 271 -0.31 11.53 15.50
N ASP A 272 0.30 12.08 14.46
CA ASP A 272 -0.29 12.13 13.13
C ASP A 272 -0.52 10.72 12.56
N ARG A 273 -1.41 10.59 11.57
CA ARG A 273 -1.51 9.35 10.79
C ARG A 273 -0.22 9.13 10.00
N GLY A 274 0.23 7.89 9.91
CA GLY A 274 1.43 7.56 9.13
C GLY A 274 1.75 6.08 9.15
N ASN A 275 2.71 5.70 8.31
CA ASN A 275 3.20 4.33 8.24
C ASN A 275 4.16 4.03 9.41
N ASN A 276 3.61 3.54 10.52
CA ASN A 276 4.36 3.20 11.73
C ASN A 276 5.41 2.09 11.53
N SER A 277 5.36 1.34 10.42
CA SER A 277 6.38 0.31 10.12
C SER A 277 7.74 0.89 9.73
N ILE A 278 7.81 2.19 9.42
CA ILE A 278 9.06 2.91 9.17
C ILE A 278 9.93 2.92 10.44
N ASN A 279 9.31 2.93 11.62
CA ASN A 279 9.96 2.86 12.91
C ASN A 279 11.05 3.94 13.10
N ASP A 280 10.73 5.18 12.71
CA ASP A 280 11.58 6.38 12.88
C ASP A 280 11.19 7.22 14.10
N GLY A 281 10.12 6.81 14.81
CA GLY A 281 9.62 7.48 16.00
C GLY A 281 8.86 8.78 15.72
N VAL A 282 8.48 9.04 14.46
CA VAL A 282 7.75 10.24 14.03
C VAL A 282 6.61 9.89 13.05
N THR A 283 6.84 9.02 12.08
CA THR A 283 5.88 8.73 11.01
C THR A 283 4.78 7.78 11.49
N GLY A 284 3.67 8.34 11.96
CA GLY A 284 2.62 7.54 12.60
C GLY A 284 3.03 7.06 14.00
N GLN A 285 4.00 7.72 14.63
CA GLN A 285 4.58 7.32 15.90
C GLN A 285 4.83 8.55 16.78
N GLU A 286 4.74 8.37 18.09
CA GLU A 286 5.10 9.34 19.12
C GLU A 286 5.88 8.63 20.23
N GLN A 287 6.76 9.35 20.91
CA GLN A 287 7.62 8.82 21.97
C GLN A 287 7.39 9.59 23.26
N LEU A 288 7.07 8.87 24.33
CA LEU A 288 6.99 9.44 25.68
C LEU A 288 8.16 8.93 26.53
N TYR A 289 8.86 9.86 27.17
CA TYR A 289 9.98 9.60 28.07
C TYR A 289 9.54 9.86 29.50
N HIS A 290 9.92 8.97 30.42
CA HIS A 290 9.47 9.00 31.80
C HIS A 290 10.65 9.26 32.73
N CYS A 291 10.47 10.16 33.69
CA CYS A 291 11.51 10.44 34.67
C CYS A 291 10.98 10.59 36.08
N ILE A 292 11.86 10.30 37.04
CA ILE A 292 11.73 10.67 38.45
C ILE A 292 12.72 11.83 38.72
N PRO A 293 12.27 13.09 38.83
CA PRO A 293 13.16 14.23 39.06
C PRO A 293 13.92 14.13 40.39
N LEU A 294 13.28 13.57 41.43
CA LEU A 294 13.89 13.28 42.72
C LEU A 294 13.32 11.99 43.29
N VAL A 295 14.16 10.98 43.51
CA VAL A 295 13.75 9.71 44.12
C VAL A 295 13.42 9.95 45.60
N PRO A 296 12.17 9.72 46.03
CA PRO A 296 11.76 10.06 47.38
C PRO A 296 12.41 9.17 48.43
N THR A 297 12.54 9.71 49.65
CA THR A 297 12.97 8.93 50.81
C THR A 297 11.84 7.99 51.24
N THR A 298 12.00 6.70 50.96
CA THR A 298 11.04 5.64 51.31
C THR A 298 11.77 4.36 51.73
N SER A 299 11.03 3.34 52.18
CA SER A 299 11.60 2.05 52.58
C SER A 299 12.24 1.30 51.41
N THR A 300 13.33 0.57 51.64
CA THR A 300 13.92 -0.29 50.59
C THR A 300 13.03 -1.51 50.32
N GLN A 301 12.34 -1.50 49.19
CA GLN A 301 11.55 -2.62 48.65
C GLN A 301 11.25 -2.40 47.17
N LEU A 302 10.62 -3.39 46.52
CA LEU A 302 10.06 -3.21 45.18
C LEU A 302 8.75 -2.42 45.27
N TYR A 303 8.55 -1.53 44.30
CA TYR A 303 7.34 -0.72 44.14
C TYR A 303 6.73 -1.02 42.78
N SER A 304 5.41 -1.22 42.74
CA SER A 304 4.66 -1.46 41.50
C SER A 304 3.32 -0.77 41.57
N THR A 305 2.77 -0.44 40.42
CA THR A 305 1.41 0.08 40.36
C THR A 305 0.41 -1.06 40.63
N PRO A 306 -0.68 -0.79 41.38
CA PRO A 306 -1.76 -1.76 41.56
C PRO A 306 -2.65 -1.88 40.31
N GLN A 307 -2.58 -0.90 39.41
CA GLN A 307 -3.27 -0.82 38.13
C GLN A 307 -2.30 -0.26 37.08
N SER A 308 -2.45 -0.63 35.80
CA SER A 308 -1.60 -0.10 34.74
C SER A 308 -1.84 1.41 34.59
N TRP A 309 -0.76 2.15 34.30
CA TRP A 309 -0.91 3.50 33.77
C TRP A 309 -1.60 3.43 32.42
N THR A 310 -2.38 4.45 32.09
CA THR A 310 -3.18 4.48 30.85
C THR A 310 -2.75 5.63 29.98
N ILE A 311 -2.44 5.33 28.72
CA ILE A 311 -2.32 6.32 27.64
C ILE A 311 -3.62 6.30 26.85
N ALA A 312 -4.25 7.46 26.69
CA ALA A 312 -5.55 7.57 26.04
C ALA A 312 -5.63 8.75 25.08
N LEU A 313 -6.45 8.56 24.05
CA LEU A 313 -6.89 9.57 23.08
C LEU A 313 -8.06 10.34 23.68
N ILE A 314 -8.11 11.67 23.51
CA ILE A 314 -9.24 12.52 23.90
C ILE A 314 -9.78 13.29 22.70
#